data_AF-A0AA45RTN0-F1
#
_entry.id   AF-A0AA45RTN0-F1
#
_cell.length_a   1.000
_cell.length_b   1.000
_cell.length_c   1.000
_cell.angle_alpha   90.00
_cell.angle_beta   90.00
_cell.angle_gamma   90.00
#
_symmetry.space_group_name_H-M   'P 1'
#
loop_
_entity.id
_entity.type
_entity.pdbx_description
1 polymer ?
#
loop_
_entity_poly.entity_id
_entity_poly.type
_entity_poly.pdbx_seq_one_letter_code
_entity_poly.pdbx_strand_id
1 'polypeptide(L)'
;MLDQNVVHMVEPGTLVIDTVRGSNGKPVEWHEVEPGVWQNAANPLRRRYFLKNAQGDWEMSRNGDPMQIMQKVSWYQHKLVMLPVLVLSIATVLLSVLMWPLSVIWRIRSGPQAALSPVLRTARNHMRLAGLLSLLPWALYGGILLAYLNNSLFIALPTCAILLRVVQILAWLAVGGTTVALRAVWLTWPNREASLVSRVHSMALALACLRATAVAWQGSFLIWNWRY
;
A
#
# COMPACT_ATOMS: atom_id res chain seq x y z
N MET A 1 8.30 1.30 -7.30
CA MET A 1 6.83 1.45 -7.44
C MET A 1 6.41 0.75 -8.70
N LEU A 2 5.35 -0.07 -8.67
CA LEU A 2 4.82 -0.73 -9.86
C LEU A 2 4.30 0.35 -10.82
N ASP A 3 4.92 0.48 -11.99
CA ASP A 3 4.47 1.42 -13.02
C ASP A 3 3.12 0.94 -13.57
N GLN A 4 2.09 1.77 -13.43
CA GLN A 4 0.74 1.47 -13.92
C GLN A 4 0.36 2.53 -14.94
N ASN A 5 0.14 2.06 -16.18
CA ASN A 5 -0.28 2.87 -17.31
C ASN A 5 -1.75 2.64 -17.57
N VAL A 6 -2.50 3.72 -17.73
CA VAL A 6 -3.90 3.62 -18.13
C VAL A 6 -3.95 3.56 -19.66
N VAL A 7 -4.73 2.61 -20.15
CA VAL A 7 -4.88 2.32 -21.57
C VAL A 7 -6.35 2.46 -21.91
N HIS A 8 -6.64 3.34 -22.86
CA HIS A 8 -7.99 3.63 -23.31
C HIS A 8 -8.09 3.50 -24.82
N MET A 9 -9.22 2.98 -25.30
CA MET A 9 -9.56 2.99 -26.71
C MET A 9 -10.34 4.28 -26.98
N VAL A 10 -9.84 5.11 -27.89
CA VAL A 10 -10.47 6.39 -28.26
C VAL A 10 -11.53 6.15 -29.33
N GLU A 11 -11.19 5.32 -30.31
CA GLU A 11 -12.06 4.89 -31.41
C GLU A 11 -11.79 3.41 -31.71
N PRO A 12 -12.72 2.68 -32.36
CA PRO A 12 -12.47 1.31 -32.78
C PRO A 12 -11.17 1.21 -33.61
N GLY A 13 -10.18 0.49 -33.09
CA GLY A 13 -8.87 0.35 -33.74
C GLY A 13 -7.84 1.43 -33.41
N THR A 14 -8.16 2.41 -32.54
CA THR A 14 -7.24 3.45 -32.06
C THR A 14 -7.14 3.46 -30.54
N LEU A 15 -5.92 3.25 -30.05
CA LEU A 15 -5.62 3.03 -28.64
C LEU A 15 -4.61 4.09 -28.17
N VAL A 16 -4.87 4.64 -26.99
CA VAL A 16 -4.03 5.67 -26.37
C VAL A 16 -3.54 5.17 -25.02
N ILE A 17 -2.26 5.44 -24.75
CA ILE A 17 -1.59 5.11 -23.50
C ILE A 17 -1.15 6.43 -22.87
N ASP A 18 -1.77 6.83 -21.77
CA ASP A 18 -1.66 8.19 -21.21
C ASP A 18 -0.22 8.60 -20.85
N THR A 19 0.62 7.64 -20.51
CA THR A 19 2.02 7.87 -20.12
C THR A 19 2.98 7.98 -21.30
N VAL A 20 2.54 7.65 -22.52
CA VAL A 20 3.36 7.74 -23.72
C VAL A 20 2.95 8.98 -24.51
N ARG A 21 3.75 10.04 -24.38
CA ARG A 21 3.60 11.26 -25.18
C ARG A 21 4.55 11.25 -26.38
N GLY A 22 4.08 11.79 -27.49
CA GLY A 22 4.88 12.02 -28.70
C GLY A 22 5.89 13.14 -28.47
N SER A 23 6.80 13.31 -29.44
CA SER A 23 7.75 14.43 -29.46
C SER A 23 7.05 15.80 -29.48
N ASN A 24 5.78 15.83 -29.89
CA ASN A 24 4.89 16.98 -29.90
C ASN A 24 4.13 17.20 -28.56
N GLY A 25 4.39 16.41 -27.52
CA GLY A 25 3.74 16.51 -26.22
C GLY A 25 2.29 16.00 -26.17
N LYS A 26 1.72 15.57 -27.29
CA LYS A 26 0.37 14.98 -27.37
C LYS A 26 0.42 13.47 -27.03
N PRO A 27 -0.69 12.85 -26.58
CA PRO A 27 -0.77 11.41 -26.40
C PRO A 27 -0.43 10.68 -27.72
N VAL A 28 0.33 9.59 -27.64
CA VAL A 28 0.62 8.76 -28.82
C VAL A 28 -0.58 7.90 -29.12
N GLU A 29 -1.09 8.03 -30.34
CA GLU A 29 -2.10 7.14 -30.92
C GLU A 29 -1.44 5.90 -31.51
N TRP A 30 -1.99 4.75 -31.14
CA TRP A 30 -1.61 3.44 -31.62
C TRP A 30 -2.73 2.87 -32.47
N HIS A 31 -2.41 2.37 -33.64
CA HIS A 31 -3.36 1.75 -34.55
C HIS A 31 -3.11 0.24 -34.62
N GLU A 32 -4.18 -0.54 -34.71
CA GLU A 32 -4.09 -1.98 -34.86
C GLU A 32 -3.66 -2.33 -36.30
N VAL A 33 -2.57 -3.08 -36.44
CA VAL A 33 -2.04 -3.52 -37.74
C VAL A 33 -2.39 -4.99 -38.00
N GLU A 34 -2.32 -5.80 -36.93
CA GLU A 34 -2.73 -7.20 -36.90
C GLU A 34 -3.44 -7.43 -35.56
N PRO A 35 -4.27 -8.48 -35.41
CA PRO A 35 -4.95 -8.78 -34.16
C PRO A 35 -3.99 -8.82 -32.95
N GLY A 36 -4.12 -7.86 -32.04
CA GLY A 36 -3.25 -7.73 -30.87
C GLY A 36 -1.89 -7.08 -31.12
N VAL A 37 -1.58 -6.63 -32.34
CA VAL A 37 -0.36 -5.89 -32.69
C VAL A 37 -0.71 -4.43 -32.97
N TRP A 38 -0.23 -3.55 -32.11
CA TRP A 38 -0.51 -2.13 -32.15
C TRP A 38 0.75 -1.34 -32.51
N GLN A 39 0.66 -0.51 -33.54
CA GLN A 39 1.77 0.28 -34.07
C GLN A 39 1.52 1.77 -33.86
N ASN A 40 2.58 2.49 -33.47
CA ASN A 40 2.54 3.93 -33.31
C ASN A 40 2.39 4.63 -34.68
N ALA A 41 1.39 5.50 -34.81
CA ALA A 41 1.12 6.24 -36.04
C ALA A 41 2.29 7.12 -36.52
N ALA A 42 3.07 7.68 -35.60
CA ALA A 42 4.18 8.57 -35.89
C ALA A 42 5.54 7.86 -36.00
N ASN A 43 5.66 6.61 -35.53
CA ASN A 43 6.91 5.85 -35.60
C ASN A 43 6.66 4.34 -35.76
N PRO A 44 6.80 3.79 -36.98
CA PRO A 44 6.57 2.37 -37.27
C PRO A 44 7.45 1.39 -36.47
N LEU A 45 8.59 1.84 -35.93
CA LEU A 45 9.50 1.01 -35.14
C LEU A 45 9.01 0.75 -33.72
N ARG A 46 8.01 1.51 -33.24
CA ARG A 46 7.38 1.29 -31.93
C ARG A 46 6.13 0.44 -32.10
N ARG A 47 6.22 -0.80 -31.63
CA ARG A 47 5.09 -1.74 -31.55
C ARG A 47 4.79 -2.13 -30.11
N ARG A 48 3.51 -2.34 -29.82
CA ARG A 48 2.99 -2.95 -28.59
C ARG A 48 2.23 -4.20 -28.97
N TYR A 49 2.41 -5.25 -28.18
CA TYR A 49 1.70 -6.50 -28.37
C TYR A 49 0.77 -6.67 -27.19
N PHE A 50 -0.52 -6.81 -27.47
CA PHE A 50 -1.56 -7.16 -26.50
C PHE A 50 -1.95 -8.59 -26.78
N LEU A 51 -1.46 -9.51 -25.94
CA LEU A 51 -1.68 -10.93 -26.07
C LEU A 51 -2.45 -11.42 -24.85
N LYS A 52 -3.27 -12.46 -25.02
CA LYS A 52 -3.81 -13.19 -23.88
C LYS A 52 -2.80 -14.22 -23.42
N ASN A 53 -2.55 -14.30 -22.12
CA ASN A 53 -1.73 -15.38 -21.56
C ASN A 53 -2.46 -16.72 -21.55
N ALA A 54 -1.78 -17.77 -21.07
CA ALA A 54 -2.35 -19.12 -20.97
C ALA A 54 -3.62 -19.20 -20.09
N GLN A 55 -3.82 -18.21 -19.21
CA GLN A 55 -4.96 -18.06 -18.31
C GLN A 55 -6.08 -17.19 -18.91
N GLY A 56 -5.88 -16.61 -20.10
CA GLY A 56 -6.85 -15.77 -20.79
C GLY A 56 -6.81 -14.29 -20.40
N ASP A 57 -5.88 -13.87 -19.54
CA ASP A 57 -5.71 -12.48 -19.12
C ASP A 57 -4.91 -11.69 -20.15
N TRP A 58 -5.25 -10.41 -20.29
CA TRP A 58 -4.56 -9.50 -21.20
C TRP A 58 -3.19 -9.08 -20.65
N GLU A 59 -2.16 -9.29 -21.46
CA GLU A 59 -0.79 -8.89 -21.22
C GLU A 59 -0.31 -7.97 -22.34
N MET A 60 0.46 -6.96 -21.96
CA MET A 60 1.02 -5.98 -22.86
C MET A 60 2.55 -6.08 -22.81
N SER A 61 3.19 -6.28 -23.96
CA SER A 61 4.65 -6.26 -24.09
C SER A 61 5.11 -5.16 -25.05
N ARG A 62 6.38 -4.76 -24.93
CA ARG A 62 7.04 -3.80 -25.83
C ARG A 62 7.91 -4.55 -26.84
N ASN A 63 8.06 -3.96 -28.03
CA ASN A 63 8.92 -4.47 -29.11
C ASN A 63 10.24 -5.08 -28.63
N GLY A 64 10.35 -6.40 -28.72
CA GLY A 64 11.59 -7.16 -28.51
C GLY A 64 12.08 -7.31 -27.07
N ASP A 65 11.35 -6.80 -26.07
CA ASP A 65 11.74 -6.94 -24.66
C ASP A 65 10.78 -7.88 -23.91
N PRO A 66 11.03 -9.21 -23.94
CA PRO A 66 10.22 -10.18 -23.21
C PRO A 66 10.38 -10.06 -21.68
N MET A 67 11.28 -9.21 -21.17
CA MET A 67 11.48 -9.05 -19.73
C MET A 67 10.46 -8.10 -19.09
N GLN A 68 9.79 -7.24 -19.88
CA GLN A 68 8.80 -6.27 -19.38
C GLN A 68 7.39 -6.60 -19.88
N ILE A 69 6.77 -7.59 -19.24
CA ILE A 69 5.36 -7.96 -19.45
C ILE A 69 4.51 -7.15 -18.46
N MET A 70 3.62 -6.30 -18.98
CA MET A 70 2.64 -5.58 -18.18
C MET A 70 1.31 -6.34 -18.19
N GLN A 71 0.80 -6.72 -17.03
CA GLN A 71 -0.47 -7.43 -16.92
C GLN A 71 -1.60 -6.46 -16.59
N LYS A 72 -2.82 -6.76 -17.05
CA LYS A 72 -4.02 -6.02 -16.64
C LYS A 72 -4.19 -6.12 -15.12
N VAL A 73 -4.16 -4.97 -14.47
CA VAL A 73 -4.36 -4.88 -13.01
C VAL A 73 -5.85 -4.91 -12.69
N SER A 74 -6.25 -5.72 -11.72
CA SER A 74 -7.62 -5.75 -11.23
C SER A 74 -8.00 -4.45 -10.51
N TRP A 75 -9.28 -4.09 -10.50
CA TRP A 75 -9.75 -2.80 -9.94
C TRP A 75 -9.33 -2.56 -8.47
N TYR A 76 -9.29 -3.62 -7.65
CA TYR A 76 -8.91 -3.54 -6.24
C TYR A 76 -7.40 -3.41 -6.00
N GLN A 77 -6.57 -3.71 -7.01
CA GLN A 77 -5.11 -3.54 -7.02
C GLN A 77 -4.68 -2.23 -7.70
N HIS A 78 -5.63 -1.42 -8.16
CA HIS A 78 -5.35 -0.17 -8.83
C HIS A 78 -4.72 0.84 -7.86
N LYS A 79 -3.66 1.55 -8.29
CA LYS A 79 -2.95 2.52 -7.45
C LYS A 79 -3.86 3.59 -6.84
N LEU A 80 -4.88 4.01 -7.60
CA LEU A 80 -5.87 5.00 -7.15
C LEU A 80 -6.76 4.50 -6.00
N VAL A 81 -6.90 3.19 -5.82
CA VAL A 81 -7.65 2.62 -4.70
C VAL A 81 -6.71 2.32 -3.54
N MET A 82 -5.56 1.73 -3.83
CA MET A 82 -4.61 1.30 -2.80
C MET A 82 -3.97 2.48 -2.04
N LEU A 83 -3.59 3.54 -2.75
CA LEU A 83 -2.89 4.67 -2.14
C LEU A 83 -3.76 5.43 -1.13
N PRO A 84 -5.03 5.81 -1.45
CA PRO A 84 -5.93 6.39 -0.47
C PRO A 84 -6.24 5.46 0.71
N VAL A 85 -6.41 4.16 0.45
CA VAL A 85 -6.63 3.17 1.51
C VAL A 85 -5.45 3.11 2.47
N LEU A 86 -4.23 3.14 1.94
CA LEU A 86 -3.00 3.16 2.73
C LEU A 86 -2.91 4.44 3.57
N VAL A 87 -3.09 5.60 2.94
CA VAL A 87 -3.04 6.91 3.62
C VAL A 87 -4.08 6.98 4.74
N LEU A 88 -5.32 6.57 4.47
CA LEU A 88 -6.39 6.56 5.46
C LEU A 88 -6.08 5.59 6.61
N SER A 89 -5.49 4.43 6.32
CA SER A 89 -5.08 3.47 7.35
C SER A 89 -3.98 4.03 8.24
N ILE A 90 -2.93 4.61 7.65
CA ILE A 90 -1.85 5.26 8.40
C ILE A 90 -2.41 6.41 9.24
N ALA A 91 -3.24 7.29 8.67
CA ALA A 91 -3.85 8.41 9.38
C ALA A 91 -4.70 7.95 10.57
N THR A 92 -5.48 6.87 10.40
CA THR A 92 -6.30 6.30 11.47
C THR A 92 -5.44 5.75 12.62
N VAL A 93 -4.40 4.98 12.30
CA VAL A 93 -3.49 4.43 13.30
C VAL A 93 -2.72 5.55 13.99
N LEU A 94 -2.23 6.53 13.22
CA LEU A 94 -1.53 7.69 13.73
C LEU A 94 -2.40 8.50 14.70
N LEU A 95 -3.64 8.79 14.33
CA LEU A 95 -4.59 9.50 15.20
C LEU A 95 -4.88 8.70 16.48
N SER A 96 -5.04 7.38 16.39
CA SER A 96 -5.21 6.49 17.54
C SER A 96 -3.99 6.53 18.49
N VAL A 97 -2.78 6.53 17.94
CA VAL A 97 -1.54 6.65 18.72
C VAL A 97 -1.39 8.06 19.32
N LEU A 98 -1.77 9.12 18.61
CA LEU A 98 -1.74 10.52 19.11
C LEU A 98 -2.81 10.79 20.17
N MET A 99 -3.96 10.11 20.14
CA MET A 99 -4.94 10.23 21.21
C MET A 99 -4.39 9.80 22.57
N TRP A 100 -3.31 9.00 22.61
CA TRP A 100 -2.66 8.61 23.85
C TRP A 100 -1.95 9.77 24.59
N PRO A 101 -0.95 10.47 24.02
CA PRO A 101 -0.30 11.59 24.71
C PRO A 101 -1.31 12.67 25.08
N LEU A 102 -2.30 12.92 24.22
CA LEU A 102 -3.44 13.76 24.57
C LEU A 102 -4.12 13.24 25.84
N SER A 103 -4.56 11.99 25.91
CA SER A 103 -5.20 11.44 27.11
C SER A 103 -4.36 11.55 28.39
N VAL A 104 -3.02 11.47 28.28
CA VAL A 104 -2.10 11.67 29.41
C VAL A 104 -2.11 13.13 29.86
N ILE A 105 -2.01 14.08 28.92
CA ILE A 105 -2.08 15.53 29.21
C ILE A 105 -3.41 15.87 29.88
N TRP A 106 -4.52 15.35 29.36
CA TRP A 106 -5.85 15.54 29.95
C TRP A 106 -5.95 14.95 31.35
N ARG A 107 -5.29 13.81 31.61
CA ARG A 107 -5.24 13.17 32.94
C ARG A 107 -4.42 13.98 33.95
N ILE A 108 -3.31 14.56 33.50
CA ILE A 108 -2.50 15.46 34.33
C ILE A 108 -3.32 16.71 34.70
N ARG A 109 -4.11 17.24 33.76
CA ARG A 109 -4.93 18.45 33.97
C ARG A 109 -6.23 18.22 34.75
N SER A 110 -6.87 17.07 34.61
CA SER A 110 -8.23 16.80 35.13
C SER A 110 -8.26 15.91 36.38
N GLY A 111 -7.10 15.46 36.87
CA GLY A 111 -6.98 14.61 38.06
C GLY A 111 -7.21 13.11 37.81
N PRO A 112 -7.16 12.29 38.88
CA PRO A 112 -7.20 10.83 38.77
C PRO A 112 -8.56 10.33 38.27
N GLN A 113 -8.57 9.81 37.04
CA GLN A 113 -9.73 9.10 36.46
C GLN A 113 -9.96 7.73 37.11
N ALA A 114 -11.24 7.32 37.12
CA ALA A 114 -11.71 6.03 37.59
C ALA A 114 -10.84 4.86 37.11
N ALA A 115 -10.54 3.94 38.02
CA ALA A 115 -9.69 2.79 37.74
C ALA A 115 -10.33 1.88 36.68
N LEU A 116 -9.79 1.88 35.46
CA LEU A 116 -10.17 0.89 34.45
C LEU A 116 -9.87 -0.52 34.95
N SER A 117 -10.83 -1.43 34.74
CA SER A 117 -10.67 -2.88 34.93
C SER A 117 -9.34 -3.38 34.32
N PRO A 118 -8.61 -4.28 34.99
CA PRO A 118 -7.32 -4.78 34.52
C PRO A 118 -7.39 -5.39 33.12
N VAL A 119 -8.53 -5.99 32.74
CA VAL A 119 -8.76 -6.56 31.40
C VAL A 119 -8.82 -5.48 30.31
N LEU A 120 -9.50 -4.36 30.59
CA LEU A 120 -9.57 -3.24 29.65
C LEU A 120 -8.22 -2.50 29.54
N ARG A 121 -7.43 -2.48 30.61
CA ARG A 121 -6.09 -1.89 30.63
C ARG A 121 -5.11 -2.68 29.75
N THR A 122 -5.10 -4.01 29.86
CA THR A 122 -4.25 -4.86 29.03
C THR A 122 -4.69 -4.82 27.56
N ALA A 123 -5.99 -4.87 27.26
CA ALA A 123 -6.50 -4.72 25.90
C ALA A 123 -6.07 -3.39 25.26
N ARG A 124 -6.14 -2.28 26.01
CA ARG A 124 -5.69 -0.97 25.56
C ARG A 124 -4.18 -0.94 25.25
N ASN A 125 -3.34 -1.55 26.09
CA ASN A 125 -1.90 -1.62 25.84
C ASN A 125 -1.55 -2.49 24.63
N HIS A 126 -2.25 -3.62 24.44
CA HIS A 126 -2.10 -4.46 23.24
C HIS A 126 -2.47 -3.70 21.96
N MET A 127 -3.56 -2.93 21.95
CA MET A 127 -3.94 -2.10 20.79
C MET A 127 -2.90 -1.03 20.46
N ARG A 128 -2.27 -0.43 21.49
CA ARG A 128 -1.18 0.55 21.30
C ARG A 128 0.05 -0.08 20.66
N LEU A 129 0.45 -1.25 21.18
CA LEU A 129 1.58 -1.98 20.64
C LEU A 129 1.33 -2.39 19.18
N ALA A 130 0.12 -2.88 18.88
CA ALA A 130 -0.30 -3.21 17.52
C ALA A 130 -0.24 -2.00 16.57
N GLY A 131 -0.72 -0.82 17.01
CA GLY A 131 -0.66 0.41 16.23
C GLY A 131 0.77 0.88 15.96
N LEU A 132 1.64 0.87 16.97
CA LEU A 132 3.06 1.23 16.82
C LEU A 132 3.79 0.27 15.87
N LEU A 133 3.61 -1.04 16.05
CA LEU A 133 4.18 -2.06 15.17
C LEU A 133 3.70 -1.91 13.74
N SER A 134 2.44 -1.49 13.53
CA SER A 134 1.88 -1.27 12.20
C SER A 134 2.41 0.00 11.53
N LEU A 135 2.74 1.06 12.30
CA LEU A 135 3.25 2.33 11.76
C LEU A 135 4.73 2.27 11.40
N LEU A 136 5.54 1.52 12.15
CA LEU A 136 7.00 1.51 12.03
C LEU A 136 7.52 1.18 10.60
N PRO A 137 6.99 0.17 9.88
CA PRO A 137 7.43 -0.12 8.52
C PRO A 137 7.13 1.05 7.57
N TRP A 138 5.97 1.69 7.71
CA TRP A 138 5.55 2.81 6.86
C TRP A 138 6.34 4.08 7.14
N ALA A 139 6.66 4.35 8.41
CA ALA A 139 7.53 5.46 8.79
C ALA A 139 8.94 5.30 8.19
N LEU A 140 9.52 4.10 8.31
CA LEU A 140 10.83 3.80 7.73
C LEU A 140 10.80 3.87 6.20
N TYR A 141 9.79 3.28 5.56
CA TYR A 141 9.63 3.33 4.11
C TYR A 141 9.44 4.77 3.58
N GLY A 142 8.65 5.59 4.28
CA GLY A 142 8.50 7.02 3.98
C GLY A 142 9.82 7.78 4.10
N GLY A 143 10.65 7.45 5.10
CA GLY A 143 12.00 7.99 5.25
C GLY A 143 12.94 7.63 4.09
N ILE A 144 12.92 6.37 3.64
CA ILE A 144 13.65 5.91 2.45
C ILE A 144 13.20 6.68 1.21
N LEU A 145 11.89 6.88 1.03
CA LEU A 145 11.34 7.64 -0.09
C LEU A 145 11.82 9.10 -0.06
N LEU A 146 11.80 9.75 1.11
CA LEU A 146 12.29 11.12 1.27
C LEU A 146 13.79 11.22 0.96
N ALA A 147 14.60 10.24 1.40
CA ALA A 147 16.02 10.16 1.07
C ALA A 147 16.25 10.00 -0.44
N TYR A 148 15.45 9.17 -1.10
CA TYR A 148 15.49 8.99 -2.56
C TYR A 148 15.12 10.27 -3.32
N LEU A 149 14.08 11.00 -2.87
CA LEU A 149 13.68 12.26 -3.49
C LEU A 149 14.75 13.35 -3.36
N ASN A 150 15.51 13.35 -2.25
CA ASN A 150 16.64 14.26 -2.05
C ASN A 150 17.90 13.83 -2.81
N ASN A 151 18.10 12.52 -2.99
CA ASN A 151 19.26 11.98 -3.69
C ASN A 151 18.88 10.69 -4.42
N SER A 152 18.70 10.78 -5.74
CA SER A 152 18.32 9.63 -6.58
C SER A 152 19.36 8.50 -6.57
N LEU A 153 20.64 8.80 -6.27
CA LEU A 153 21.69 7.79 -6.15
C LEU A 153 21.55 6.95 -4.88
N PHE A 154 20.74 7.38 -3.91
CA PHE A 154 20.48 6.63 -2.68
C PHE A 154 20.05 5.18 -2.95
N ILE A 155 19.33 4.94 -4.05
CA ILE A 155 18.85 3.60 -4.40
C ILE A 155 19.98 2.63 -4.77
N ALA A 156 21.12 3.15 -5.21
CA ALA A 156 22.29 2.35 -5.57
C ALA A 156 23.20 2.04 -4.37
N LEU A 157 22.94 2.66 -3.21
CA LEU A 157 23.74 2.43 -2.01
C LEU A 157 23.34 1.10 -1.33
N PRO A 158 24.30 0.35 -0.78
CA PRO A 158 24.02 -0.86 -0.01
C PRO A 158 23.15 -0.57 1.23
N THR A 159 23.23 0.65 1.77
CA THR A 159 22.38 1.11 2.87
C THR A 159 20.89 1.06 2.53
N CYS A 160 20.52 1.42 1.30
CA CYS A 160 19.11 1.36 0.86
C CYS A 160 18.61 -0.09 0.85
N ALA A 161 19.42 -1.04 0.37
CA ALA A 161 19.08 -2.46 0.40
C ALA A 161 18.90 -2.98 1.84
N ILE A 162 19.79 -2.59 2.77
CA ILE A 162 19.68 -2.95 4.20
C ILE A 162 18.39 -2.36 4.79
N LEU A 163 18.12 -1.08 4.57
CA LEU A 163 16.92 -0.42 5.09
C LEU A 163 15.64 -1.07 4.56
N LEU A 164 15.60 -1.47 3.28
CA LEU A 164 14.46 -2.21 2.72
C LEU A 164 14.28 -3.58 3.37
N ARG A 165 15.36 -4.33 3.67
CA ARG A 165 15.26 -5.59 4.44
C ARG A 165 14.71 -5.34 5.85
N VAL A 166 15.13 -4.25 6.51
CA VAL A 166 14.55 -3.86 7.81
C VAL A 166 13.05 -3.58 7.66
N VAL A 167 12.62 -2.86 6.62
CA VAL A 167 11.18 -2.65 6.33
C VAL A 167 10.45 -3.99 6.18
N GLN A 168 11.02 -4.99 5.51
CA GLN A 168 10.40 -6.32 5.37
C GLN A 168 10.25 -7.04 6.72
N ILE A 169 11.29 -7.00 7.57
CA ILE A 169 11.23 -7.57 8.93
C ILE A 169 10.15 -6.87 9.75
N LEU A 170 10.09 -5.54 9.68
CA LEU A 170 9.07 -4.76 10.37
C LEU A 170 7.67 -5.05 9.80
N ALA A 171 7.53 -5.28 8.49
CA ALA A 171 6.25 -5.65 7.88
C ALA A 171 5.74 -6.99 8.42
N TRP A 172 6.61 -7.97 8.63
CA TRP A 172 6.27 -9.22 9.33
C TRP A 172 5.84 -8.99 10.77
N LEU A 173 6.51 -8.09 11.50
CA LEU A 173 6.09 -7.71 12.85
C LEU A 173 4.72 -7.00 12.84
N ALA A 174 4.40 -6.22 11.81
CA ALA A 174 3.09 -5.60 11.64
C ALA A 174 1.96 -6.63 11.40
N VAL A 175 2.26 -7.76 10.75
CA VAL A 175 1.33 -8.91 10.68
C VAL A 175 1.00 -9.41 12.09
N GLY A 176 2.03 -9.57 12.94
CA GLY A 176 1.84 -9.89 14.36
C GLY A 176 1.04 -8.83 15.13
N GLY A 177 1.24 -7.55 14.83
CA GLY A 177 0.43 -6.46 15.38
C GLY A 177 -1.06 -6.60 15.03
N THR A 178 -1.37 -7.03 13.80
CA THR A 178 -2.75 -7.22 13.35
C THR A 178 -3.46 -8.35 14.11
N THR A 179 -2.78 -9.46 14.39
CA THR A 179 -3.37 -10.56 15.18
C THR A 179 -3.64 -10.12 16.63
N VAL A 180 -2.75 -9.32 17.21
CA VAL A 180 -2.94 -8.71 18.53
C VAL A 180 -4.14 -7.75 18.53
N ALA A 181 -4.33 -6.94 17.49
CA ALA A 181 -5.47 -6.05 17.35
C ALA A 181 -6.80 -6.83 17.25
N LEU A 182 -6.84 -7.91 16.44
CA LEU A 182 -8.02 -8.77 16.31
C LEU A 182 -8.38 -9.45 17.63
N ARG A 183 -7.39 -9.97 18.36
CA ARG A 183 -7.60 -10.53 19.70
C ARG A 183 -8.16 -9.50 20.67
N ALA A 184 -7.68 -8.26 20.59
CA ALA A 184 -8.15 -7.18 21.45
C ALA A 184 -9.61 -6.78 21.17
N VAL A 185 -10.05 -6.82 19.89
CA VAL A 185 -11.48 -6.68 19.51
C VAL A 185 -12.31 -7.82 20.08
N TRP A 186 -11.85 -9.06 19.96
CA TRP A 186 -12.55 -10.23 20.50
C TRP A 186 -12.72 -10.14 22.03
N LEU A 187 -11.74 -9.58 22.74
CA LEU A 187 -11.81 -9.38 24.19
C LEU A 187 -12.72 -8.21 24.59
N THR A 188 -12.93 -7.20 23.74
CA THR A 188 -13.77 -6.03 24.06
C THR A 188 -15.23 -6.23 23.70
N TRP A 189 -15.55 -7.08 22.73
CA TRP A 189 -16.92 -7.31 22.26
C TRP A 189 -17.88 -7.91 23.30
N PRO A 190 -17.50 -8.92 24.11
CA PRO A 190 -18.40 -9.53 25.11
C PRO A 190 -18.58 -8.66 26.36
N ASN A 191 -17.65 -7.72 26.60
CA ASN A 191 -17.61 -6.96 27.84
C ASN A 191 -18.60 -5.79 27.82
N ARG A 192 -19.63 -5.89 28.67
CA ARG A 192 -20.67 -4.84 28.85
C ARG A 192 -20.13 -3.52 29.41
N GLU A 193 -18.98 -3.55 30.07
CA GLU A 193 -18.31 -2.34 30.60
C GLU A 193 -17.64 -1.48 29.53
N ALA A 194 -17.45 -2.01 28.32
CA ALA A 194 -16.82 -1.27 27.23
C ALA A 194 -17.84 -0.32 26.57
N SER A 195 -17.61 0.98 26.68
CA SER A 195 -18.37 2.02 25.95
C SER A 195 -18.39 1.73 24.45
N LEU A 196 -19.52 2.07 23.79
CA LEU A 196 -19.68 1.98 22.33
C LEU A 196 -18.53 2.67 21.58
N VAL A 197 -18.03 3.79 22.10
CA VAL A 197 -16.89 4.52 21.52
C VAL A 197 -15.62 3.67 21.51
N SER A 198 -15.37 2.89 22.57
CA SER A 198 -14.20 2.01 22.63
C SER A 198 -14.32 0.88 21.61
N ARG A 199 -15.52 0.32 21.42
CA ARG A 199 -15.76 -0.78 20.47
C ARG A 199 -15.54 -0.32 19.03
N VAL A 200 -16.12 0.82 18.66
CA VAL A 200 -15.95 1.42 17.33
C VAL A 200 -14.49 1.76 17.06
N HIS A 201 -13.78 2.33 18.05
CA HIS A 201 -12.36 2.63 17.93
C HIS A 201 -11.51 1.37 17.71
N SER A 202 -11.76 0.30 18.46
CA SER A 202 -11.06 -0.97 18.33
C SER A 202 -11.30 -1.63 16.97
N MET A 203 -12.53 -1.59 16.45
CA MET A 203 -12.84 -2.07 15.11
C MET A 203 -12.15 -1.25 14.03
N ALA A 204 -12.21 0.08 14.13
CA ALA A 204 -11.56 0.98 13.17
C ALA A 204 -10.04 0.76 13.14
N LEU A 205 -9.40 0.57 14.29
CA LEU A 205 -7.98 0.30 14.40
C LEU A 205 -7.61 -1.08 13.82
N ALA A 206 -8.37 -2.12 14.15
CA ALA A 206 -8.15 -3.45 13.60
C ALA A 206 -8.30 -3.46 12.06
N LEU A 207 -9.31 -2.77 11.54
CA LEU A 207 -9.52 -2.61 10.10
C LEU A 207 -8.38 -1.80 9.45
N ALA A 208 -7.84 -0.79 10.13
CA ALA A 208 -6.69 -0.03 9.64
C ALA A 208 -5.41 -0.87 9.60
N CYS A 209 -5.12 -1.66 10.65
CA CYS A 209 -4.01 -2.60 10.67
C CYS A 209 -4.14 -3.64 9.55
N LEU A 210 -5.32 -4.25 9.40
CA LEU A 210 -5.58 -5.25 8.37
C LEU A 210 -5.40 -4.69 6.95
N ARG A 211 -5.91 -3.47 6.68
CA ARG A 211 -5.72 -2.81 5.39
C ARG A 211 -4.26 -2.47 5.13
N ALA A 212 -3.53 -1.97 6.13
CA ALA A 212 -2.10 -1.70 6.01
C ALA A 212 -1.30 -2.97 5.69
N THR A 213 -1.60 -4.09 6.37
CA THR A 213 -0.97 -5.38 6.09
C THR A 213 -1.33 -5.90 4.70
N ALA A 214 -2.59 -5.76 4.26
CA ALA A 214 -3.02 -6.15 2.92
C ALA A 214 -2.30 -5.35 1.81
N VAL A 215 -2.00 -4.07 2.05
CA VAL A 215 -1.19 -3.26 1.14
C VAL A 215 0.28 -3.69 1.17
N ALA A 216 0.84 -4.01 2.35
CA ALA A 216 2.21 -4.53 2.46
C ALA A 216 2.38 -5.87 1.72
N TRP A 217 1.36 -6.74 1.78
CA TRP A 217 1.31 -7.99 1.02
C TRP A 217 1.32 -7.74 -0.49
N GLN A 218 0.42 -6.88 -0.97
CA GLN A 218 0.31 -6.56 -2.40
C GLN A 218 1.52 -5.78 -2.95
N GLY A 219 2.20 -5.00 -2.10
CA GLY A 219 3.46 -4.33 -2.45
C GLY A 219 4.68 -5.27 -2.47
N SER A 220 4.47 -6.58 -2.31
CA SER A 220 5.52 -7.60 -2.24
C SER A 220 6.52 -7.40 -1.10
N PHE A 221 6.21 -6.57 -0.09
CA PHE A 221 7.08 -6.38 1.08
C PHE A 221 7.15 -7.64 1.96
N LEU A 222 6.17 -8.53 1.84
CA LEU A 222 6.12 -9.79 2.57
C LEU A 222 6.73 -10.97 1.78
N ILE A 223 7.06 -10.77 0.50
CA ILE A 223 7.67 -11.79 -0.33
C ILE A 223 9.18 -11.76 -0.08
N TRP A 224 9.67 -12.73 0.68
CA TRP A 224 11.08 -12.88 0.98
C TRP A 224 11.81 -13.46 -0.22
N ASN A 225 12.44 -12.60 -1.03
CA ASN A 225 13.27 -13.04 -2.15
C ASN A 225 14.75 -12.96 -1.73
N TRP A 226 15.39 -14.11 -1.59
CA TRP A 226 16.81 -14.23 -1.18
C TRP A 226 17.79 -13.62 -2.21
N ARG A 227 17.32 -13.37 -3.43
CA ARG A 227 18.10 -12.81 -4.53
C ARG A 227 17.99 -11.29 -4.59
N TYR A 228 18.70 -10.63 -3.69
CA TYR A 228 19.15 -9.23 -3.85
C TYR A 228 20.55 -9.11 -3.29
#